data_AF-A0A926GCZ3-F1
#
_entry.id   AF-A0A926GCZ3-F1
#
_cell.length_a   1.000
_cell.length_b   1.000
_cell.length_c   1.000
_cell.angle_alpha   90.00
_cell.angle_beta   90.00
_cell.angle_gamma   90.00
#
_symmetry.space_group_name_H-M   'P 1'
#
loop_
_entity.id
_entity.type
_entity.pdbx_description
1 polymer ?
#
loop_
_entity_poly.entity_id
_entity_poly.type
_entity_poly.pdbx_seq_one_letter_code
_entity_poly.pdbx_strand_id
1 'polypeptide(L)'
;LRTEQERGADRRNRAVGDCVSLGAGMRVTLSGDKVPGTGETYLCLSASHHFVSEAYGSGGPGSDGYSFTGSYTLMPDTAPMAPPRRTPAAVVQGPQTAEVVGEGEIDCDEYGRILVRFHWDLANAYSMRCRVSQNWAGAGWGGMVIPRIGMEVLVEFLEGDPDKPVVVGNVFNGKNDAPYPLPAHKTKAVWRSNTHKGQGFNEIAFEDEQGQENIAIHAQKDQTLKVLNNRMKRVDNDQIESVGSNKSIEIGSNHQERIGGSMNLTVGGGKLGLFAALAGIAGQATKDALNVPVAEAALTDILSRAGTVSGSVGVRAILPWVS
;
A
#
# COMPACT_ATOMS: atom_id res chain seq x y z
N LEU A 1 1.72 13.83 -34.28
CA LEU A 1 0.33 14.25 -33.95
C LEU A 1 0.20 15.69 -33.46
N ARG A 2 0.74 16.10 -32.29
CA ARG A 2 0.52 17.49 -31.79
C ARG A 2 1.12 18.56 -32.72
N THR A 3 2.37 18.39 -33.15
CA THR A 3 3.01 19.28 -34.13
C THR A 3 2.34 19.22 -35.51
N GLU A 4 1.71 18.10 -35.85
CA GLU A 4 0.95 17.96 -37.09
C GLU A 4 -0.38 18.72 -37.05
N GLN A 5 -1.06 18.77 -35.89
CA GLN A 5 -2.24 19.62 -35.69
C GLN A 5 -1.93 21.10 -35.94
N GLU A 6 -0.79 21.57 -35.42
CA GLU A 6 -0.34 22.95 -35.60
C GLU A 6 0.03 23.23 -37.07
N ARG A 7 0.78 22.33 -37.71
CA ARG A 7 1.14 22.45 -39.13
C ARG A 7 -0.07 22.38 -40.07
N GLY A 8 -1.06 21.54 -39.77
CA GLY A 8 -2.32 21.46 -40.52
C GLY A 8 -3.25 22.67 -40.33
N ALA A 9 -3.00 23.52 -39.32
CA ALA A 9 -3.73 24.75 -39.12
C ALA A 9 -3.21 25.93 -39.97
N ASP A 10 -1.92 25.91 -40.32
CA ASP A 10 -1.23 27.01 -41.03
C ASP A 10 -1.74 27.21 -42.47
N ARG A 11 -1.99 26.13 -43.21
CA ARG A 11 -2.38 26.17 -44.63
C ARG A 11 -3.89 25.97 -44.81
N ARG A 12 -4.71 26.88 -44.27
CA ARG A 12 -6.18 26.85 -44.44
C ARG A 12 -6.66 28.01 -45.30
N ASN A 13 -7.36 27.67 -46.37
CA ASN A 13 -7.94 28.64 -47.30
C ASN A 13 -9.45 28.70 -47.10
N ARG A 14 -10.00 29.91 -47.06
CA ARG A 14 -11.46 30.11 -47.06
C ARG A 14 -11.93 30.39 -48.47
N ALA A 15 -12.91 29.64 -48.93
CA ALA A 15 -13.57 29.85 -50.21
C ALA A 15 -15.05 30.17 -49.99
N VAL A 16 -15.62 30.95 -50.91
CA VAL A 16 -17.06 31.21 -51.01
C VAL A 16 -17.44 30.88 -52.45
N GLY A 17 -18.57 30.21 -52.64
CA GLY A 17 -19.01 29.79 -53.96
C GLY A 17 -20.41 29.20 -53.96
N ASP A 18 -20.79 28.62 -55.08
CA ASP A 18 -22.12 28.10 -55.39
C ASP A 18 -22.15 26.56 -55.53
N CYS A 19 -21.09 25.87 -55.09
CA CYS A 19 -20.97 24.42 -55.21
C CYS A 19 -21.79 23.66 -54.16
N VAL A 20 -23.06 23.38 -54.47
CA VAL A 20 -24.00 22.69 -53.57
C VAL A 20 -23.56 21.27 -53.20
N SER A 21 -22.77 20.60 -54.05
CA SER A 21 -22.33 19.23 -53.83
C SER A 21 -21.09 19.10 -52.93
N LEU A 22 -20.39 20.19 -52.63
CA LEU A 22 -19.15 20.15 -51.85
C LEU A 22 -19.42 20.05 -50.35
N GLY A 23 -19.21 18.86 -49.79
CA GLY A 23 -19.33 18.57 -48.36
C GLY A 23 -17.98 18.48 -47.63
N ALA A 24 -18.03 18.53 -46.29
CA ALA A 24 -16.87 18.22 -45.44
C ALA A 24 -16.37 16.78 -45.71
N GLY A 25 -15.05 16.62 -45.77
CA GLY A 25 -14.38 15.35 -46.08
C GLY A 25 -14.14 15.09 -47.56
N MET A 26 -14.71 15.90 -48.47
CA MET A 26 -14.51 15.74 -49.91
C MET A 26 -13.21 16.40 -50.37
N ARG A 27 -12.60 15.84 -51.42
CA ARG A 27 -11.47 16.47 -52.11
C ARG A 27 -11.97 17.23 -53.34
N VAL A 28 -11.42 18.41 -53.57
CA VAL A 28 -11.73 19.27 -54.71
C VAL A 28 -10.43 19.78 -55.31
N THR A 29 -10.33 19.76 -56.63
CA THR A 29 -9.22 20.40 -57.35
C THR A 29 -9.64 21.82 -57.71
N LEU A 30 -8.87 22.81 -57.28
CA LEU A 30 -9.17 24.22 -57.59
C LEU A 30 -8.79 24.52 -59.04
N SER A 31 -9.70 25.12 -59.80
CA SER A 31 -9.50 25.54 -61.19
C SER A 31 -10.02 26.96 -61.39
N GLY A 32 -9.57 27.65 -62.46
CA GLY A 32 -9.94 29.05 -62.75
C GLY A 32 -8.73 30.00 -62.71
N ASP A 33 -8.92 31.19 -62.14
CA ASP A 33 -7.90 32.25 -62.09
C ASP A 33 -6.61 31.78 -61.42
N LYS A 34 -5.46 32.32 -61.87
CA LYS A 34 -4.13 31.98 -61.33
C LYS A 34 -3.89 32.64 -59.98
N VAL A 35 -4.48 32.06 -58.94
CA VAL A 35 -4.23 32.35 -57.53
C VAL A 35 -3.27 31.29 -56.97
N PRO A 36 -2.44 31.56 -55.94
CA PRO A 36 -1.62 30.52 -55.32
C PRO A 36 -2.47 29.31 -54.89
N GLY A 37 -2.15 28.12 -55.40
CA GLY A 37 -2.91 26.89 -55.15
C GLY A 37 -3.87 26.46 -56.28
N THR A 38 -4.01 27.25 -57.36
CA THR A 38 -4.78 26.81 -58.54
C THR A 38 -4.10 25.61 -59.21
N GLY A 39 -4.87 24.55 -59.47
CA GLY A 39 -4.40 23.27 -60.02
C GLY A 39 -4.02 22.23 -58.95
N GLU A 40 -3.98 22.62 -57.67
CA GLU A 40 -3.74 21.69 -56.56
C GLU A 40 -5.04 21.11 -56.00
N THR A 41 -4.93 19.97 -55.32
CA THR A 41 -6.06 19.28 -54.68
C THR A 41 -6.17 19.70 -53.21
N TYR A 42 -7.39 20.02 -52.79
CA TYR A 42 -7.71 20.45 -51.45
C TYR A 42 -8.74 19.51 -50.83
N LEU A 43 -8.60 19.25 -49.55
CA LEU A 43 -9.63 18.65 -48.70
C LEU A 43 -10.54 19.73 -48.13
N CYS A 44 -11.86 19.55 -48.25
CA CYS A 44 -12.85 20.39 -47.60
C CYS A 44 -12.98 19.98 -46.12
N LEU A 45 -12.55 20.86 -45.20
CA LEU A 45 -12.64 20.64 -43.75
C LEU A 45 -14.03 20.99 -43.20
N SER A 46 -14.66 22.02 -43.75
CA SER A 46 -16.02 22.43 -43.40
C SER A 46 -16.70 23.05 -44.59
N ALA A 47 -18.00 22.81 -44.72
CA ALA A 47 -18.87 23.40 -45.73
C ALA A 47 -20.14 23.92 -45.04
N SER A 48 -20.40 25.21 -45.17
CA SER A 48 -21.61 25.87 -44.68
C SER A 48 -22.44 26.30 -45.87
N HIS A 49 -23.67 25.80 -45.96
CA HIS A 49 -24.58 26.03 -47.07
C HIS A 49 -25.71 26.95 -46.60
N HIS A 50 -25.86 28.10 -47.23
CA HIS A 50 -26.93 29.06 -46.95
C HIS A 50 -27.86 29.15 -48.14
N PHE A 51 -29.14 28.86 -47.93
CA PHE A 51 -30.17 28.94 -48.96
C PHE A 51 -31.16 30.03 -48.58
N VAL A 52 -31.43 30.94 -49.51
CA VAL A 52 -32.49 31.95 -49.37
C VAL A 52 -33.63 31.53 -50.27
N SER A 53 -34.79 31.26 -49.68
CA SER A 53 -36.02 31.06 -50.44
C SER A 53 -36.64 32.43 -50.71
N GLU A 54 -36.69 32.85 -51.98
CA GLU A 54 -37.50 33.99 -52.39
C GLU A 54 -38.97 33.57 -52.37
N ALA A 55 -39.63 33.76 -51.22
CA ALA A 55 -41.07 33.67 -51.15
C ALA A 55 -41.67 35.00 -51.65
N TYR A 56 -42.14 34.98 -52.90
CA TYR A 56 -42.91 36.05 -53.57
C TYR A 56 -42.17 37.38 -53.84
N GLY A 57 -41.67 37.54 -55.08
CA GLY A 57 -41.22 38.83 -55.62
C GLY A 57 -41.74 39.06 -57.04
N SER A 58 -42.73 39.95 -57.20
CA SER A 58 -43.15 40.49 -58.51
C SER A 58 -42.21 41.63 -58.95
N GLY A 59 -40.91 41.35 -59.01
CA GLY A 59 -39.84 42.31 -59.34
C GLY A 59 -39.33 42.19 -60.77
N GLY A 60 -38.90 43.30 -61.37
CA GLY A 60 -38.38 43.36 -62.74
C GLY A 60 -37.00 42.70 -62.92
N PRO A 61 -36.59 42.41 -64.17
CA PRO A 61 -35.41 41.60 -64.47
C PRO A 61 -34.14 42.31 -63.99
N GLY A 62 -33.55 41.79 -62.91
CA GLY A 62 -32.35 42.34 -62.26
C GLY A 62 -32.42 42.46 -60.73
N SER A 63 -33.50 42.01 -60.08
CA SER A 63 -33.72 42.07 -58.63
C SER A 63 -33.46 40.75 -57.88
N ASP A 64 -32.79 39.77 -58.49
CA ASP A 64 -32.63 38.43 -57.89
C ASP A 64 -31.36 38.40 -57.03
N GLY A 65 -31.52 38.19 -55.73
CA GLY A 65 -30.39 37.85 -54.86
C GLY A 65 -29.87 36.45 -55.18
N TYR A 66 -28.62 36.13 -54.84
CA TYR A 66 -28.14 34.76 -54.97
C TYR A 66 -28.97 33.83 -54.06
N SER A 67 -29.73 32.91 -54.67
CA SER A 67 -30.59 31.94 -53.98
C SER A 67 -29.80 30.94 -53.13
N PHE A 68 -28.51 30.78 -53.41
CA PHE A 68 -27.59 29.93 -52.66
C PHE A 68 -26.24 30.62 -52.44
N THR A 69 -25.64 30.40 -51.28
CA THR A 69 -24.26 30.77 -50.98
C THR A 69 -23.61 29.71 -50.10
N GLY A 70 -22.50 29.14 -50.56
CA GLY A 70 -21.67 28.21 -49.82
C GLY A 70 -20.39 28.89 -49.29
N SER A 71 -19.99 28.57 -48.06
CA SER A 71 -18.69 28.93 -47.51
C SER A 71 -17.93 27.67 -47.10
N TYR A 72 -16.70 27.54 -47.58
CA TYR A 72 -15.88 26.34 -47.44
C TYR A 72 -14.55 26.68 -46.78
N THR A 73 -14.08 25.82 -45.88
CA THR A 73 -12.70 25.84 -45.38
C THR A 73 -11.94 24.70 -46.02
N LEU A 74 -10.90 25.02 -46.77
CA LEU A 74 -10.10 24.09 -47.54
C LEU A 74 -8.69 23.97 -46.97
N MET A 75 -8.10 22.78 -47.08
CA MET A 75 -6.73 22.49 -46.66
C MET A 75 -6.06 21.67 -47.77
N PRO A 76 -4.80 21.94 -48.15
CA PRO A 76 -4.09 21.12 -49.14
C PRO A 76 -4.12 19.64 -48.73
N ASP A 77 -4.31 18.74 -49.70
CA ASP A 77 -4.33 17.28 -49.43
C ASP A 77 -2.98 16.74 -48.96
N THR A 78 -1.90 17.48 -49.23
CA THR A 78 -0.54 17.24 -48.73
C THR A 78 -0.30 17.67 -47.29
N ALA A 79 -1.17 18.50 -46.72
CA ALA A 79 -1.03 18.95 -45.33
C ALA A 79 -1.49 17.85 -44.36
N PRO A 80 -0.80 17.67 -43.21
CA PRO A 80 -1.17 16.64 -42.26
C PRO A 80 -2.54 16.94 -41.63
N MET A 81 -3.48 16.00 -41.78
CA MET A 81 -4.81 16.11 -41.18
C MET A 81 -4.79 15.57 -39.75
N ALA A 82 -4.94 16.46 -38.77
CA ALA A 82 -5.14 16.07 -37.38
C ALA A 82 -6.23 16.95 -36.73
N PRO A 83 -7.24 16.37 -36.06
CA PRO A 83 -8.34 17.13 -35.49
C PRO A 83 -7.87 18.00 -34.31
N PRO A 84 -8.38 19.24 -34.16
CA PRO A 84 -8.05 20.07 -33.01
C PRO A 84 -8.67 19.49 -31.72
N ARG A 85 -7.94 19.58 -30.60
CA ARG A 85 -8.43 19.16 -29.27
C ARG A 85 -9.37 20.21 -28.69
N ARG A 86 -10.62 20.22 -29.15
CA ARG A 86 -11.67 21.13 -28.65
C ARG A 86 -12.43 20.57 -27.45
N THR A 87 -12.60 19.26 -27.41
CA THR A 87 -13.30 18.59 -26.30
C THR A 87 -12.47 18.75 -25.02
N PRO A 88 -13.04 19.33 -23.96
CA PRO A 88 -12.38 19.41 -22.66
C PRO A 88 -12.02 18.01 -22.17
N ALA A 89 -10.85 17.88 -21.54
CA ALA A 89 -10.50 16.64 -20.85
C ALA A 89 -11.41 16.49 -19.61
N ALA A 90 -11.78 15.24 -19.29
CA ALA A 90 -12.40 14.95 -18.01
C ALA A 90 -11.37 15.17 -16.90
N VAL A 91 -11.77 15.87 -15.84
CA VAL A 91 -10.88 16.21 -14.71
C VAL A 91 -11.59 15.87 -13.41
N VAL A 92 -10.97 15.02 -12.59
CA VAL A 92 -11.41 14.76 -11.22
C VAL A 92 -10.90 15.89 -10.34
N GLN A 93 -11.82 16.58 -9.66
CA GLN A 93 -11.50 17.79 -8.88
C GLN A 93 -10.84 17.51 -7.52
N GLY A 94 -10.88 16.26 -7.04
CA GLY A 94 -10.34 15.90 -5.75
C GLY A 94 -10.32 14.40 -5.52
N PRO A 95 -9.75 13.94 -4.40
CA PRO A 95 -9.67 12.53 -4.08
C PRO A 95 -11.06 11.94 -3.81
N GLN A 96 -11.22 10.67 -4.12
CA GLN A 96 -12.44 9.90 -3.92
C GLN A 96 -12.14 8.66 -3.09
N THR A 97 -13.13 8.15 -2.37
CA THR A 97 -13.02 6.85 -1.68
C THR A 97 -13.38 5.71 -2.63
N ALA A 98 -12.76 4.55 -2.42
CA ALA A 98 -13.06 3.32 -3.14
C ALA A 98 -12.91 2.10 -2.20
N GLU A 99 -13.55 0.99 -2.55
CA GLU A 99 -13.39 -0.29 -1.85
C GLU A 99 -12.31 -1.13 -2.52
N VAL A 100 -11.43 -1.73 -1.72
CA VAL A 100 -10.44 -2.69 -2.22
C VAL A 100 -11.12 -3.99 -2.61
N VAL A 101 -10.85 -4.47 -3.82
CA VAL A 101 -11.47 -5.66 -4.41
C VAL A 101 -10.39 -6.59 -4.98
N GLY A 102 -10.75 -7.83 -5.27
CA GLY A 102 -9.83 -8.85 -5.77
C GLY A 102 -10.24 -10.25 -5.33
N GLU A 103 -9.31 -11.20 -5.40
CA GLU A 103 -9.54 -12.58 -5.02
C GLU A 103 -8.99 -12.92 -3.61
N GLY A 104 -9.76 -13.68 -2.82
CA GLY A 104 -9.34 -14.14 -1.49
C GLY A 104 -9.45 -13.06 -0.40
N GLU A 105 -8.42 -12.92 0.44
CA GLU A 105 -8.36 -11.91 1.52
C GLU A 105 -7.43 -10.73 1.17
N ILE A 106 -6.36 -11.02 0.43
CA ILE A 106 -5.33 -10.06 0.03
C ILE A 106 -4.99 -10.35 -1.43
N ASP A 107 -5.09 -9.33 -2.27
CA ASP A 107 -4.79 -9.41 -3.69
C ASP A 107 -3.89 -8.24 -4.09
N CYS A 108 -2.60 -8.52 -4.31
CA CYS A 108 -1.62 -7.55 -4.80
C CYS A 108 -0.67 -8.18 -5.82
N ASP A 109 -0.07 -7.36 -6.67
CA ASP A 109 0.98 -7.77 -7.60
C ASP A 109 2.40 -7.60 -7.03
N GLU A 110 3.41 -7.84 -7.86
CA GLU A 110 4.84 -7.75 -7.51
C GLU A 110 5.29 -6.36 -7.04
N TYR A 111 4.51 -5.31 -7.30
CA TYR A 111 4.78 -3.93 -6.89
C TYR A 111 3.92 -3.48 -5.69
N GLY A 112 3.12 -4.39 -5.11
CA GLY A 112 2.18 -4.06 -4.04
C GLY A 112 0.97 -3.24 -4.52
N ARG A 113 0.62 -3.31 -5.81
CA ARG A 113 -0.55 -2.61 -6.36
C ARG A 113 -1.82 -3.43 -6.14
N ILE A 114 -2.91 -2.75 -5.83
CA ILE A 114 -4.21 -3.37 -5.52
C ILE A 114 -5.25 -3.01 -6.59
N LEU A 115 -6.35 -3.77 -6.63
CA LEU A 115 -7.53 -3.41 -7.40
C LEU A 115 -8.53 -2.70 -6.49
N VAL A 116 -9.22 -1.70 -7.03
CA VAL A 116 -10.26 -0.96 -6.31
C VAL A 116 -11.54 -0.93 -7.16
N ARG A 117 -12.67 -0.71 -6.49
CA ARG A 117 -13.95 -0.43 -7.11
C ARG A 117 -14.45 0.92 -6.60
N PHE A 118 -14.67 1.84 -7.52
CA PHE A 118 -15.25 3.14 -7.20
C PHE A 118 -16.75 3.02 -6.95
N HIS A 119 -17.29 3.91 -6.12
CA HIS A 119 -18.71 3.88 -5.73
C HIS A 119 -19.68 4.18 -6.89
N TRP A 120 -19.20 4.85 -7.94
CA TRP A 120 -19.96 5.14 -9.16
C TRP A 120 -19.84 4.04 -10.23
N ASP A 121 -19.01 3.03 -9.99
CA ASP A 121 -18.79 1.94 -10.94
C ASP A 121 -19.90 0.88 -10.84
N LEU A 122 -20.01 0.05 -11.86
CA LEU A 122 -20.97 -1.05 -11.89
C LEU A 122 -20.61 -2.14 -10.87
N ALA A 123 -21.61 -2.93 -10.49
CA ALA A 123 -21.40 -4.08 -9.62
C ALA A 123 -20.38 -5.06 -10.24
N ASN A 124 -19.45 -5.55 -9.41
CA ASN A 124 -18.35 -6.46 -9.79
C ASN A 124 -17.32 -5.90 -10.78
N ALA A 125 -17.26 -4.58 -10.96
CA ALA A 125 -16.19 -3.96 -11.73
C ALA A 125 -14.86 -3.94 -10.94
N TYR A 126 -13.75 -3.97 -11.69
CA TYR A 126 -12.39 -3.86 -11.17
C TYR A 126 -11.68 -2.72 -11.90
N SER A 127 -10.94 -1.89 -11.15
CA SER A 127 -10.05 -0.90 -11.73
C SER A 127 -8.81 -1.54 -12.38
N MET A 128 -7.94 -0.72 -12.97
CA MET A 128 -6.53 -1.11 -13.15
C MET A 128 -5.82 -1.28 -11.79
N ARG A 129 -4.65 -1.92 -11.79
CA ARG A 129 -3.79 -2.02 -10.60
C ARG A 129 -3.31 -0.63 -10.18
N CYS A 130 -3.80 -0.17 -9.02
CA CYS A 130 -3.47 1.13 -8.46
C CYS A 130 -2.27 1.02 -7.51
N ARG A 131 -1.33 1.96 -7.63
CA ARG A 131 -0.23 2.08 -6.66
C ARG A 131 -0.75 2.54 -5.31
N VAL A 132 -0.14 2.04 -4.24
CA VAL A 132 -0.49 2.39 -2.86
C VAL A 132 0.64 3.21 -2.25
N SER A 133 0.31 4.41 -1.76
CA SER A 133 1.20 5.25 -0.99
C SER A 133 1.62 4.53 0.29
N GLN A 134 2.92 4.55 0.58
CA GLN A 134 3.49 3.96 1.79
C GLN A 134 4.06 5.07 2.68
N ASN A 135 4.12 4.83 3.98
CA ASN A 135 4.68 5.80 4.93
C ASN A 135 6.16 6.12 4.66
N TRP A 136 6.92 5.16 4.14
CA TRP A 136 8.33 5.32 3.79
C TRP A 136 8.73 4.28 2.73
N ALA A 137 9.19 4.73 1.55
CA ALA A 137 9.53 3.83 0.44
C ALA A 137 10.92 4.15 -0.13
N GLY A 138 11.86 3.22 0.01
CA GLY A 138 13.21 3.27 -0.53
C GLY A 138 13.55 2.07 -1.42
N ALA A 139 14.78 2.03 -1.94
CA ALA A 139 15.26 0.95 -2.79
C ALA A 139 15.55 -0.33 -1.97
N GLY A 140 14.52 -1.13 -1.70
CA GLY A 140 14.60 -2.37 -0.93
C GLY A 140 14.50 -2.21 0.59
N TRP A 141 14.07 -1.03 1.06
CA TRP A 141 13.89 -0.71 2.48
C TRP A 141 12.74 0.28 2.67
N GLY A 142 12.09 0.27 3.83
CA GLY A 142 10.92 1.13 4.10
C GLY A 142 9.80 0.38 4.83
N GLY A 143 8.61 0.98 4.84
CA GLY A 143 7.36 0.36 5.30
C GLY A 143 6.54 -0.19 4.13
N MET A 144 5.87 -1.31 4.37
CA MET A 144 4.97 -1.93 3.41
C MET A 144 3.72 -2.43 4.14
N VAL A 145 2.58 -1.79 3.87
CA VAL A 145 1.27 -2.23 4.34
C VAL A 145 0.35 -2.29 3.13
N ILE A 146 -0.14 -3.50 2.83
CA ILE A 146 -1.04 -3.75 1.72
C ILE A 146 -2.48 -3.70 2.23
N PRO A 147 -3.33 -2.79 1.72
CA PRO A 147 -4.76 -2.79 2.01
C PRO A 147 -5.39 -4.13 1.61
N ARG A 148 -6.22 -4.69 2.49
CA ARG A 148 -6.92 -5.96 2.26
C ARG A 148 -8.26 -5.73 1.57
N ILE A 149 -8.79 -6.78 0.96
CA ILE A 149 -10.09 -6.74 0.28
C ILE A 149 -11.18 -6.33 1.29
N GLY A 150 -12.07 -5.43 0.87
CA GLY A 150 -13.14 -4.87 1.70
C GLY A 150 -12.75 -3.65 2.55
N MET A 151 -11.46 -3.28 2.59
CA MET A 151 -11.04 -2.03 3.20
C MET A 151 -11.43 -0.84 2.32
N GLU A 152 -11.69 0.31 2.95
CA GLU A 152 -11.92 1.57 2.23
C GLU A 152 -10.61 2.36 2.11
N VAL A 153 -10.34 2.81 0.89
CA VAL A 153 -9.13 3.54 0.54
C VAL A 153 -9.47 4.89 -0.10
N LEU A 154 -8.61 5.88 0.14
CA LEU A 154 -8.66 7.17 -0.52
C LEU A 154 -7.80 7.10 -1.79
N VAL A 155 -8.39 7.44 -2.92
CA VAL A 155 -7.78 7.42 -4.25
C VAL A 155 -7.70 8.83 -4.79
N GLU A 156 -6.50 9.23 -5.16
CA GLU A 156 -6.22 10.48 -5.85
C GLU A 156 -5.87 10.22 -7.32
N PHE A 157 -6.09 11.21 -8.17
CA PHE A 157 -5.88 11.12 -9.61
C PHE A 157 -4.77 12.09 -10.00
N LEU A 158 -3.65 11.58 -10.53
CA LEU A 158 -2.48 12.41 -10.86
C LEU A 158 -2.84 13.45 -11.92
N GLU A 159 -2.59 14.73 -11.63
CA GLU A 159 -3.01 15.87 -12.47
C GLU A 159 -4.53 15.93 -12.73
N GLY A 160 -5.34 15.32 -11.86
CA GLY A 160 -6.78 15.19 -12.01
C GLY A 160 -7.22 14.23 -13.12
N ASP A 161 -6.30 13.45 -13.70
CA ASP A 161 -6.56 12.52 -14.80
C ASP A 161 -7.26 11.24 -14.29
N PRO A 162 -8.53 10.97 -14.66
CA PRO A 162 -9.25 9.77 -14.23
C PRO A 162 -8.53 8.46 -14.55
N ASP A 163 -7.66 8.45 -15.56
CA ASP A 163 -6.92 7.27 -16.00
C ASP A 163 -5.64 7.03 -15.18
N LYS A 164 -5.31 7.90 -14.21
CA LYS A 164 -4.09 7.81 -13.37
C LYS A 164 -4.38 7.77 -11.87
N PRO A 165 -5.11 6.74 -11.38
CA PRO A 165 -5.40 6.59 -9.97
C PRO A 165 -4.18 6.15 -9.14
N VAL A 166 -4.05 6.71 -7.94
CA VAL A 166 -3.09 6.34 -6.91
C VAL A 166 -3.80 6.33 -5.56
N VAL A 167 -3.69 5.24 -4.82
CA VAL A 167 -4.20 5.13 -3.45
C VAL A 167 -3.27 5.92 -2.54
N VAL A 168 -3.80 6.90 -1.82
CA VAL A 168 -3.03 7.82 -0.96
C VAL A 168 -3.20 7.56 0.53
N GLY A 169 -4.23 6.82 0.92
CA GLY A 169 -4.46 6.45 2.32
C GLY A 169 -5.62 5.49 2.51
N ASN A 170 -5.85 5.12 3.76
CA ASN A 170 -6.92 4.23 4.19
C ASN A 170 -7.77 4.93 5.23
N VAL A 171 -9.07 4.64 5.24
CA VAL A 171 -10.01 5.24 6.19
C VAL A 171 -10.84 4.15 6.88
N PHE A 172 -11.11 4.37 8.17
CA PHE A 172 -12.10 3.58 8.90
C PHE A 172 -13.51 4.09 8.58
N ASN A 173 -14.49 3.20 8.68
CA ASN A 173 -15.90 3.49 8.39
C ASN A 173 -16.82 2.62 9.26
N GLY A 174 -18.15 2.72 9.10
CA GLY A 174 -19.09 1.96 9.94
C GLY A 174 -19.09 0.44 9.75
N LYS A 175 -18.34 -0.10 8.77
CA LYS A 175 -18.10 -1.53 8.57
C LYS A 175 -16.69 -1.94 9.04
N ASN A 176 -15.72 -1.05 8.88
CA ASN A 176 -14.33 -1.21 9.26
C ASN A 176 -14.02 -0.31 10.44
N ASP A 177 -14.24 -0.82 11.66
CA ASP A 177 -14.05 -0.07 12.89
C ASP A 177 -12.57 0.20 13.21
N ALA A 178 -12.33 1.24 14.01
CA ALA A 178 -11.03 1.48 14.62
C ALA A 178 -10.64 0.33 15.58
N PRO A 179 -9.33 0.05 15.79
CA PRO A 179 -8.89 -1.07 16.62
C PRO A 179 -9.37 -1.04 18.09
N TYR A 180 -9.67 0.15 18.61
CA TYR A 180 -10.24 0.38 19.93
C TYR A 180 -11.45 1.31 19.81
N PRO A 181 -12.50 1.13 20.63
CA PRO A 181 -13.68 1.99 20.61
C PRO A 181 -13.33 3.47 20.86
N LEU A 182 -13.80 4.33 19.96
CA LEU A 182 -13.69 5.79 20.07
C LEU A 182 -15.06 6.40 20.42
N PRO A 183 -15.10 7.49 21.22
CA PRO A 183 -13.98 8.34 21.67
C PRO A 183 -13.31 7.89 22.98
N ALA A 184 -13.70 6.75 23.56
CA ALA A 184 -13.20 6.29 24.86
C ALA A 184 -11.67 6.15 24.91
N HIS A 185 -11.04 5.65 23.84
CA HIS A 185 -9.59 5.44 23.76
C HIS A 185 -8.88 6.45 22.84
N LYS A 186 -9.29 7.72 22.86
CA LYS A 186 -8.75 8.79 22.01
C LYS A 186 -7.25 9.11 22.22
N THR A 187 -6.68 8.70 23.35
CA THR A 187 -5.27 8.88 23.72
C THR A 187 -4.38 7.71 23.29
N LYS A 188 -4.95 6.65 22.69
CA LYS A 188 -4.19 5.50 22.21
C LYS A 188 -3.72 5.71 20.77
N ALA A 189 -2.43 5.54 20.53
CA ALA A 189 -1.85 5.39 19.20
C ALA A 189 -1.48 3.92 18.97
N VAL A 190 -1.94 3.32 17.87
CA VAL A 190 -1.92 1.87 17.70
C VAL A 190 -1.52 1.47 16.29
N TRP A 191 -0.61 0.50 16.21
CA TRP A 191 -0.34 -0.25 14.99
C TRP A 191 -0.67 -1.73 15.21
N ARG A 192 -1.88 -2.12 14.81
CA ARG A 192 -2.41 -3.49 14.91
C ARG A 192 -2.47 -4.15 13.54
N SER A 193 -2.03 -5.40 13.48
CA SER A 193 -2.20 -6.30 12.31
C SER A 193 -3.35 -7.29 12.54
N ASN A 194 -3.70 -8.10 11.55
CA ASN A 194 -4.66 -9.19 11.71
C ASN A 194 -4.07 -10.48 11.13
N THR A 195 -4.17 -11.61 11.84
CA THR A 195 -3.70 -12.91 11.36
C THR A 195 -4.38 -13.25 10.04
N HIS A 196 -3.60 -13.44 8.98
CA HIS A 196 -4.12 -13.86 7.67
C HIS A 196 -4.67 -15.28 7.75
N LYS A 197 -5.90 -15.50 7.25
CA LYS A 197 -6.59 -16.81 7.29
C LYS A 197 -6.63 -17.45 8.69
N GLY A 198 -6.72 -16.63 9.74
CA GLY A 198 -6.76 -17.09 11.13
C GLY A 198 -7.34 -16.04 12.07
N GLN A 199 -7.20 -16.29 13.37
CA GLN A 199 -7.60 -15.35 14.42
C GLN A 199 -6.38 -14.80 15.14
N GLY A 200 -6.51 -13.62 15.72
CA GLY A 200 -5.45 -12.97 16.48
C GLY A 200 -4.76 -11.81 15.75
N PHE A 201 -3.80 -11.19 16.43
CA PHE A 201 -3.13 -9.99 15.94
C PHE A 201 -1.75 -9.81 16.53
N ASN A 202 -0.86 -9.10 15.84
CA ASN A 202 0.30 -8.47 16.45
C ASN A 202 0.03 -6.98 16.61
N GLU A 203 0.52 -6.37 17.69
CA GLU A 203 0.28 -4.96 17.99
C GLU A 203 1.48 -4.30 18.67
N ILE A 204 1.71 -3.04 18.31
CA ILE A 204 2.43 -2.07 19.14
C ILE A 204 1.45 -0.94 19.43
N ALA A 205 1.23 -0.66 20.71
CA ALA A 205 0.32 0.39 21.17
C ALA A 205 1.00 1.30 22.18
N PHE A 206 0.66 2.59 22.09
CA PHE A 206 1.07 3.65 23.00
C PHE A 206 -0.18 4.23 23.65
N GLU A 207 -0.18 4.34 24.97
CA GLU A 207 -1.17 5.06 25.76
C GLU A 207 -0.52 6.33 26.31
N ASP A 208 -1.15 7.48 26.07
CA ASP A 208 -0.66 8.80 26.45
C ASP A 208 -1.53 9.46 27.54
N GLU A 209 -2.52 8.75 28.11
CA GLU A 209 -3.31 9.26 29.24
C GLU A 209 -2.44 9.45 30.48
N GLN A 210 -2.56 10.63 31.11
CA GLN A 210 -1.70 11.04 32.22
C GLN A 210 -1.79 10.07 33.40
N GLY A 211 -0.65 9.58 33.87
CA GLY A 211 -0.54 8.62 34.97
C GLY A 211 -0.95 7.19 34.61
N GLN A 212 -1.27 6.94 33.33
CA GLN A 212 -1.59 5.63 32.77
C GLN A 212 -0.78 5.35 31.50
N GLU A 213 0.31 6.09 31.29
CA GLU A 213 1.16 5.98 30.11
C GLU A 213 1.71 4.57 29.99
N ASN A 214 1.62 3.99 28.78
CA ASN A 214 2.02 2.61 28.58
C ASN A 214 2.46 2.36 27.13
N ILE A 215 3.47 1.50 26.96
CA ILE A 215 3.84 0.93 25.68
C ILE A 215 3.59 -0.58 25.76
N ALA A 216 2.62 -1.06 24.99
CA ALA A 216 2.30 -2.47 24.89
C ALA A 216 2.82 -3.05 23.56
N ILE A 217 3.55 -4.16 23.65
CA ILE A 217 3.98 -4.94 22.49
C ILE A 217 3.37 -6.33 22.63
N HIS A 218 2.51 -6.71 21.68
CA HIS A 218 1.87 -8.01 21.60
C HIS A 218 2.35 -8.75 20.36
N ALA A 219 2.87 -9.96 20.54
CA ALA A 219 3.19 -10.90 19.47
C ALA A 219 2.24 -12.09 19.55
N GLN A 220 1.53 -12.39 18.45
CA GLN A 220 0.54 -13.47 18.40
C GLN A 220 1.18 -14.86 18.58
N LYS A 221 2.47 -14.99 18.23
CA LYS A 221 3.18 -16.26 18.25
C LYS A 221 4.61 -16.11 18.78
N ASP A 222 5.53 -15.69 17.92
CA ASP A 222 6.96 -15.62 18.23
C ASP A 222 7.43 -14.16 18.23
N GLN A 223 8.25 -13.78 19.21
CA GLN A 223 8.94 -12.48 19.24
C GLN A 223 10.46 -12.72 19.19
N THR A 224 11.10 -12.26 18.10
CA THR A 224 12.56 -12.34 17.94
C THR A 224 13.17 -10.95 18.04
N LEU A 225 14.14 -10.77 18.94
CA LEU A 225 14.93 -9.55 19.08
C LEU A 225 16.39 -9.84 18.76
N LYS A 226 16.94 -9.18 17.74
CA LYS A 226 18.37 -9.26 17.38
C LYS A 226 19.01 -7.88 17.50
N VAL A 227 20.06 -7.78 18.30
CA VAL A 227 20.84 -6.56 18.49
C VAL A 227 22.29 -6.87 18.13
N LEU A 228 22.86 -6.14 17.17
CA LEU A 228 24.20 -6.43 16.63
C LEU A 228 25.35 -5.90 17.50
N ASN A 229 25.06 -4.92 18.37
CA ASN A 229 26.06 -4.29 19.23
C ASN A 229 25.63 -4.39 20.70
N ASN A 230 25.04 -3.34 21.26
CA ASN A 230 24.71 -3.27 22.68
C ASN A 230 23.19 -3.12 22.88
N ARG A 231 22.64 -3.90 23.82
CA ARG A 231 21.28 -3.71 24.34
C ARG A 231 21.37 -3.21 25.78
N MET A 232 20.85 -2.01 26.04
CA MET A 232 20.69 -1.48 27.39
C MET A 232 19.22 -1.54 27.80
N LYS A 233 18.94 -1.94 29.03
CA LYS A 233 17.62 -1.88 29.65
C LYS A 233 17.78 -1.28 31.04
N ARG A 234 17.03 -0.22 31.33
CA ARG A 234 16.88 0.34 32.67
C ARG A 234 15.41 0.39 33.02
N VAL A 235 15.10 -0.01 34.24
CA VAL A 235 13.77 0.09 34.84
C VAL A 235 13.97 0.79 36.18
N ASP A 236 13.31 1.93 36.37
CA ASP A 236 13.51 2.77 37.56
C ASP A 236 12.73 2.28 38.77
N ASN A 237 11.62 1.58 38.53
CA ASN A 237 10.82 0.92 39.55
C ASN A 237 10.97 -0.60 39.41
N ASP A 238 9.88 -1.33 39.15
CA ASP A 238 9.87 -2.80 39.20
C ASP A 238 9.93 -3.47 37.82
N GLN A 239 10.66 -4.57 37.72
CA GLN A 239 10.62 -5.49 36.59
C GLN A 239 10.03 -6.84 37.02
N ILE A 240 8.98 -7.28 36.32
CA ILE A 240 8.41 -8.62 36.44
C ILE A 240 8.60 -9.35 35.11
N GLU A 241 9.05 -10.60 35.17
CA GLU A 241 9.22 -11.49 34.03
C GLU A 241 8.67 -12.87 34.38
N SER A 242 7.78 -13.40 33.55
CA SER A 242 7.20 -14.74 33.71
C SER A 242 7.39 -15.54 32.44
N VAL A 243 7.88 -16.77 32.58
CA VAL A 243 8.14 -17.69 31.47
C VAL A 243 7.41 -19.00 31.78
N GLY A 244 6.43 -19.36 30.96
CA GLY A 244 5.57 -20.52 31.22
C GLY A 244 6.23 -21.88 30.96
N SER A 245 7.37 -21.90 30.27
CA SER A 245 8.15 -23.11 29.99
C SER A 245 9.62 -22.84 30.35
N ASN A 246 10.54 -22.96 29.40
CA ASN A 246 11.97 -22.85 29.68
C ASN A 246 12.52 -21.45 29.39
N LYS A 247 13.41 -20.98 30.27
CA LYS A 247 14.30 -19.84 30.04
C LYS A 247 15.73 -20.34 29.93
N SER A 248 16.40 -20.03 28.83
CA SER A 248 17.83 -20.32 28.63
C SER A 248 18.60 -19.00 28.48
N ILE A 249 19.77 -18.92 29.11
CA ILE A 249 20.66 -17.77 29.06
C ILE A 249 22.06 -18.29 28.72
N GLU A 250 22.62 -17.82 27.61
CA GLU A 250 23.99 -18.11 27.21
C GLU A 250 24.76 -16.79 27.11
N ILE A 251 25.91 -16.74 27.76
CA ILE A 251 26.78 -15.56 27.82
C ILE A 251 28.18 -16.02 27.46
N GLY A 252 28.72 -15.51 26.34
CA GLY A 252 30.02 -15.95 25.82
C GLY A 252 31.24 -15.47 26.63
N SER A 253 31.04 -14.57 27.60
CA SER A 253 32.07 -14.09 28.50
C SER A 253 31.50 -13.98 29.92
N ASN A 254 31.45 -12.78 30.51
CA ASN A 254 31.08 -12.63 31.92
C ASN A 254 29.61 -12.28 32.12
N HIS A 255 28.95 -13.01 33.03
CA HIS A 255 27.69 -12.60 33.64
C HIS A 255 27.95 -12.01 35.02
N GLN A 256 27.43 -10.81 35.29
CA GLN A 256 27.53 -10.17 36.60
C GLN A 256 26.14 -9.66 37.00
N GLU A 257 25.69 -10.11 38.17
CA GLU A 257 24.47 -9.63 38.82
C GLU A 257 24.85 -9.03 40.17
N ARG A 258 24.35 -7.81 40.45
CA ARG A 258 24.57 -7.13 41.74
C ARG A 258 23.22 -6.76 42.33
N ILE A 259 22.92 -7.34 43.48
CA ILE A 259 21.65 -7.16 44.19
C ILE A 259 21.94 -6.33 45.45
N GLY A 260 21.36 -5.13 45.53
CA GLY A 260 21.57 -4.23 46.67
C GLY A 260 20.78 -4.62 47.92
N GLY A 261 19.66 -5.32 47.73
CA GLY A 261 18.82 -5.87 48.80
C GLY A 261 18.99 -7.38 48.94
N SER A 262 17.88 -8.11 49.00
CA SER A 262 17.88 -9.57 49.15
C SER A 262 17.66 -10.30 47.82
N MET A 263 18.38 -11.41 47.63
CA MET A 263 18.11 -12.39 46.58
C MET A 263 17.38 -13.58 47.20
N ASN A 264 16.18 -13.89 46.70
CA ASN A 264 15.44 -15.10 47.08
C ASN A 264 15.28 -15.98 45.84
N LEU A 265 15.96 -17.13 45.83
CA LEU A 265 15.84 -18.13 44.78
C LEU A 265 15.11 -19.36 45.32
N THR A 266 13.98 -19.69 44.72
CA THR A 266 13.25 -20.92 45.01
C THR A 266 13.28 -21.82 43.79
N VAL A 267 13.79 -23.04 43.93
CA VAL A 267 13.85 -24.04 42.87
C VAL A 267 13.01 -25.24 43.29
N GLY A 268 11.99 -25.58 42.50
CA GLY A 268 11.18 -26.79 42.71
C GLY A 268 11.74 -27.98 41.93
N GLY A 269 11.77 -29.17 42.56
CA GLY A 269 12.09 -30.45 41.91
C GLY A 269 13.59 -30.80 41.76
N GLY A 270 13.98 -31.99 42.23
CA GLY A 270 15.28 -32.65 41.97
C GLY A 270 16.44 -32.32 42.94
N LYS A 271 17.13 -33.36 43.46
CA LYS A 271 18.27 -33.27 44.41
C LYS A 271 19.48 -32.45 43.90
N LEU A 272 19.54 -32.12 42.61
CA LEU A 272 20.65 -31.37 41.98
C LEU A 272 20.43 -29.85 41.89
N GLY A 273 19.20 -29.34 42.05
CA GLY A 273 18.94 -27.89 42.06
C GLY A 273 19.48 -27.17 43.30
N LEU A 274 19.76 -27.93 44.37
CA LEU A 274 20.20 -27.40 45.65
C LEU A 274 21.71 -27.10 45.71
N PHE A 275 22.54 -27.84 44.96
CA PHE A 275 24.01 -27.72 45.06
C PHE A 275 24.59 -26.50 44.33
N ALA A 276 23.91 -25.99 43.29
CA ALA A 276 24.34 -24.77 42.61
C ALA A 276 24.04 -23.49 43.43
N ALA A 277 22.96 -23.49 44.22
CA ALA A 277 22.59 -22.36 45.08
C ALA A 277 23.55 -22.18 46.28
N LEU A 278 24.30 -23.23 46.67
CA LEU A 278 25.18 -23.20 47.85
C LEU A 278 26.66 -22.93 47.53
N ALA A 279 27.10 -23.13 46.28
CA ALA A 279 28.51 -22.95 45.90
C ALA A 279 28.98 -21.48 45.99
N GLY A 280 28.06 -20.51 45.91
CA GLY A 280 28.35 -19.08 46.08
C GLY A 280 28.52 -18.63 47.54
N ILE A 281 28.22 -19.48 48.53
CA ILE A 281 28.34 -19.16 49.97
C ILE A 281 29.74 -19.53 50.52
N ALA A 282 30.58 -20.23 49.74
CA ALA A 282 31.94 -20.61 50.15
C ALA A 282 32.97 -19.43 50.14
N GLY A 283 32.47 -18.19 50.18
CA GLY A 283 33.27 -16.97 50.23
C GLY A 283 33.48 -16.38 51.62
N GLN A 284 33.11 -17.04 52.72
CA GLN A 284 33.56 -16.69 54.09
C GLN A 284 33.04 -17.70 55.12
N ALA A 285 33.64 -18.89 55.15
CA ALA A 285 33.57 -19.76 56.32
C ALA A 285 34.96 -20.33 56.56
N THR A 286 35.52 -19.98 57.72
CA THR A 286 36.79 -20.49 58.23
C THR A 286 36.79 -22.01 58.25
N LYS A 287 37.99 -22.60 58.12
CA LYS A 287 38.31 -24.03 57.97
C LYS A 287 37.69 -25.02 58.98
N ASP A 288 36.88 -24.58 59.94
CA ASP A 288 36.37 -25.41 61.03
C ASP A 288 34.97 -26.02 60.79
N ALA A 289 34.28 -25.68 59.69
CA ALA A 289 32.90 -26.14 59.43
C ALA A 289 32.77 -27.31 58.42
N LEU A 290 33.88 -27.88 57.92
CA LEU A 290 33.87 -28.85 56.80
C LEU A 290 34.06 -30.32 57.18
N ASN A 291 33.93 -30.71 58.46
CA ASN A 291 34.02 -32.12 58.83
C ASN A 291 32.68 -32.86 58.64
N VAL A 292 32.29 -33.06 57.38
CA VAL A 292 31.27 -34.05 56.99
C VAL A 292 31.99 -35.15 56.20
N PRO A 293 31.98 -36.41 56.66
CA PRO A 293 32.69 -37.48 55.97
C PRO A 293 31.94 -37.83 54.68
N VAL A 294 32.45 -37.38 53.53
CA VAL A 294 31.98 -37.84 52.23
C VAL A 294 32.73 -39.12 51.88
N ALA A 295 31.99 -40.24 51.83
CA ALA A 295 32.52 -41.53 51.42
C ALA A 295 33.06 -41.48 49.98
N GLU A 296 34.34 -41.77 49.83
CA GLU A 296 35.17 -41.61 48.63
C GLU A 296 34.96 -42.69 47.54
N ALA A 297 33.78 -43.32 47.49
CA ALA A 297 33.57 -44.53 46.67
C ALA A 297 32.70 -44.35 45.40
N ALA A 298 32.13 -43.16 45.14
CA ALA A 298 31.14 -43.00 44.07
C ALA A 298 31.67 -42.32 42.78
N LEU A 299 32.89 -41.80 42.77
CA LEU A 299 33.41 -41.04 41.61
C LEU A 299 33.97 -41.92 40.48
N THR A 300 34.34 -43.18 40.77
CA THR A 300 34.97 -44.09 39.82
C THR A 300 33.99 -44.96 39.02
N ASP A 301 32.71 -45.06 39.42
CA ASP A 301 31.70 -45.93 38.76
C ASP A 301 30.90 -45.21 37.66
N ILE A 302 30.84 -43.86 37.68
CA ILE A 302 30.04 -43.08 36.72
C ILE A 302 30.78 -42.87 35.39
N LEU A 303 32.13 -42.86 35.40
CA LEU A 303 32.94 -42.72 34.18
C LEU A 303 33.06 -44.02 33.36
N SER A 304 32.72 -45.18 33.93
CA SER A 304 32.80 -46.49 33.24
C SER A 304 31.51 -46.93 32.55
N ARG A 305 30.39 -46.21 32.75
CA ARG A 305 29.05 -46.58 32.24
C ARG A 305 28.50 -45.70 31.12
N ALA A 306 29.28 -44.77 30.58
CA ALA A 306 28.92 -44.03 29.36
C ALA A 306 29.15 -44.90 28.11
N GLY A 307 28.42 -46.01 28.02
CA GLY A 307 28.28 -46.84 26.83
C GLY A 307 27.06 -46.38 26.02
N THR A 308 27.30 -46.14 24.72
CA THR A 308 26.37 -45.77 23.66
C THR A 308 25.03 -46.51 23.71
N VAL A 309 23.89 -45.79 23.69
CA VAL A 309 22.60 -46.34 23.23
C VAL A 309 21.83 -45.30 22.42
N SER A 310 21.63 -45.62 21.14
CA SER A 310 20.68 -45.00 20.22
C SER A 310 19.25 -45.51 20.49
N GLY A 311 18.23 -44.67 20.37
CA GLY A 311 16.83 -45.12 20.45
C GLY A 311 15.82 -43.99 20.29
N SER A 312 14.92 -44.14 19.31
CA SER A 312 13.82 -43.26 18.92
C SER A 312 12.71 -43.15 19.97
N VAL A 313 12.06 -41.98 20.10
CA VAL A 313 10.83 -41.83 20.88
C VAL A 313 9.75 -41.14 20.04
N GLY A 314 8.62 -41.84 19.91
CA GLY A 314 7.42 -41.42 19.19
C GLY A 314 6.51 -40.48 19.99
N VAL A 315 5.64 -39.82 19.25
CA VAL A 315 4.64 -38.83 19.67
C VAL A 315 3.56 -39.45 20.56
N ARG A 316 3.12 -38.73 21.60
CA ARG A 316 1.73 -38.77 22.10
C ARG A 316 1.31 -37.46 22.78
N ALA A 317 0.15 -36.97 22.35
CA ALA A 317 -0.50 -35.73 22.76
C ALA A 317 -1.30 -35.88 24.07
N ILE A 318 -1.42 -34.79 24.85
CA ILE A 318 -2.53 -34.54 25.79
C ILE A 318 -2.85 -33.02 25.77
N LEU A 319 -4.09 -32.68 25.41
CA LEU A 319 -4.76 -31.36 25.47
C LEU A 319 -5.42 -31.14 26.86
N PRO A 320 -6.21 -30.07 27.09
CA PRO A 320 -5.81 -28.73 27.53
C PRO A 320 -6.40 -28.38 28.92
N TRP A 321 -6.05 -27.22 29.49
CA TRP A 321 -6.85 -26.62 30.58
C TRP A 321 -7.34 -25.22 30.19
N VAL A 322 -8.63 -25.04 30.46
CA VAL A 322 -9.51 -23.90 30.18
C VAL A 322 -9.51 -22.96 31.38
N SER A 323 -9.27 -21.67 31.13
CA SER A 323 -10.05 -20.51 31.60
C SER A 323 -9.36 -19.24 31.14
#